data_AF-A0A2Z6ALN5-F1
#
_entry.id   AF-A0A2Z6ALN5-F1
#
_cell.length_a   1.000
_cell.length_b   1.000
_cell.length_c   1.000
_cell.angle_alpha   90.00
_cell.angle_beta   90.00
_cell.angle_gamma   90.00
#
_symmetry.space_group_name_H-M   'P 1'
#
loop_
_entity.id
_entity.type
_entity.pdbx_description
1 polymer ?
#
loop_
_entity_poly.entity_id
_entity_poly.type
_entity_poly.pdbx_seq_one_letter_code
_entity_poly.pdbx_strand_id
1 'polypeptide(L)'
;MQEAFIVHDGFQCGYCTPGQICSAIGMAAEVRRGVPSHVSADLTADVALTREELQERMSGNLCRCGAHNGIIDAIRDVLETRETAV
;
A
#
# COMPACT_ATOMS: atom_id res chain seq x y z
N MET A 1 -9.74 -2.65 -2.68
CA MET A 1 -9.08 -1.52 -2.00
C MET A 1 -10.03 -0.83 -1.04
N GLN A 2 -11.08 -0.14 -1.50
CA GLN A 2 -12.06 0.51 -0.61
C GLN A 2 -12.66 -0.45 0.44
N GLU A 3 -13.12 -1.63 0.02
CA GLU A 3 -13.65 -2.65 0.92
C GLU A 3 -12.62 -3.10 1.97
N ALA A 4 -11.38 -3.36 1.56
CA ALA A 4 -10.32 -3.73 2.50
C ALA A 4 -10.02 -2.63 3.53
N PHE A 5 -10.07 -1.35 3.14
CA PHE A 5 -9.94 -0.25 4.11
C PHE A 5 -11.06 -0.25 5.15
N ILE A 6 -12.25 -0.75 4.82
CA ILE A 6 -13.36 -0.95 5.77
C ILE A 6 -13.06 -2.15 6.68
N VAL A 7 -12.66 -3.27 6.09
CA VAL A 7 -12.40 -4.52 6.83
C VAL A 7 -11.25 -4.38 7.84
N HIS A 8 -10.19 -3.66 7.48
CA HIS A 8 -8.96 -3.55 8.27
C HIS A 8 -8.87 -2.26 9.09
N ASP A 9 -9.99 -1.54 9.27
CA ASP A 9 -10.03 -0.24 9.99
C ASP A 9 -8.95 0.74 9.49
N GLY A 10 -8.79 0.81 8.15
CA GLY A 10 -7.76 1.58 7.45
C GLY A 10 -8.03 3.08 7.40
N PHE A 11 -8.90 3.61 8.26
CA PHE A 11 -9.20 5.04 8.36
C PHE A 11 -9.85 5.37 9.70
N GLN A 12 -9.90 6.66 10.03
CA GLN A 12 -10.70 7.18 11.15
C GLN A 12 -11.50 8.39 10.68
N CYS A 13 -10.93 9.61 10.71
CA CYS A 13 -11.63 10.82 10.28
C CYS A 13 -11.99 10.86 8.79
N GLY A 14 -11.45 9.94 7.99
CA GLY A 14 -11.71 9.84 6.55
C GLY A 14 -10.97 10.86 5.68
N TYR A 15 -10.39 11.92 6.25
CA TYR A 15 -9.84 13.04 5.48
C TYR A 15 -8.71 12.65 4.53
N CYS A 16 -7.76 11.82 4.99
CA CYS A 16 -6.67 11.32 4.15
C CYS A 16 -7.07 10.13 3.26
N THR A 17 -8.20 9.46 3.54
CA THR A 17 -8.55 8.16 2.95
C THR A 17 -8.60 8.17 1.42
N PRO A 18 -9.15 9.21 0.74
CA PRO A 18 -9.10 9.26 -0.72
C PRO A 18 -7.67 9.23 -1.27
N GLY A 19 -6.77 10.01 -0.66
CA GLY A 19 -5.35 10.05 -1.04
C GLY A 19 -4.65 8.70 -0.82
N GLN A 20 -4.91 8.07 0.32
CA GLN A 20 -4.37 6.73 0.64
C GLN A 20 -4.79 5.69 -0.41
N ILE A 21 -6.08 5.66 -0.79
CA ILE A 21 -6.61 4.69 -1.75
C ILE A 21 -6.03 4.92 -3.15
N CYS A 22 -6.03 6.18 -3.63
CA CYS A 22 -5.46 6.51 -4.94
C CYS A 22 -3.98 6.18 -5.01
N SER A 23 -3.21 6.56 -3.99
CA SER A 23 -1.77 6.28 -3.91
C SER A 23 -1.49 4.79 -3.83
N ALA A 24 -2.26 4.00 -3.08
CA ALA A 24 -2.09 2.55 -3.02
C ALA A 24 -2.32 1.88 -4.38
N ILE A 25 -3.30 2.34 -5.17
CA ILE A 25 -3.56 1.85 -6.52
C ILE A 25 -2.40 2.21 -7.47
N GLY A 26 -1.91 3.46 -7.40
CA GLY A 26 -0.77 3.93 -8.18
C GLY A 26 0.51 3.17 -7.86
N MET A 27 0.83 3.05 -6.57
CA MET A 27 1.94 2.28 -6.04
C MET A 27 1.91 0.82 -6.53
N ALA A 28 0.75 0.16 -6.48
CA ALA A 28 0.62 -1.21 -6.98
C ALA A 28 0.90 -1.31 -8.50
N ALA A 29 0.60 -0.27 -9.27
CA ALA A 29 0.94 -0.22 -10.69
C ALA A 29 2.45 0.01 -10.93
N GLU A 30 3.11 0.79 -10.08
CA GLU A 30 4.57 0.98 -10.10
C GLU A 30 5.31 -0.32 -9.78
N VAL A 31 4.85 -1.07 -8.77
CA VAL A 31 5.42 -2.38 -8.43
C VAL A 31 5.28 -3.35 -9.61
N ARG A 32 4.10 -3.43 -10.25
CA ARG A 32 3.92 -4.27 -11.45
C ARG A 32 4.82 -3.90 -12.63
N ARG A 33 5.32 -2.66 -12.66
CA ARG A 33 6.28 -2.17 -13.67
C ARG A 33 7.74 -2.37 -13.24
N GLY A 34 7.99 -2.98 -12.07
CA GLY A 34 9.33 -3.19 -11.52
C GLY A 34 10.00 -1.91 -11.02
N VAL A 35 9.23 -0.88 -10.63
CA VAL A 35 9.82 0.38 -10.15
C VAL A 35 10.34 0.17 -8.71
N PRO A 36 11.66 0.32 -8.45
CA PRO A 36 12.22 0.19 -7.10
C PRO A 36 11.82 1.39 -6.22
N SER A 37 11.93 1.22 -4.91
CA SER A 37 11.76 2.28 -3.91
C SER A 37 13.09 2.59 -3.21
N HIS A 38 13.06 3.50 -2.23
CA HIS A 38 14.24 3.82 -1.44
C HIS A 38 14.77 2.63 -0.63
N VAL A 39 13.89 1.69 -0.26
CA VAL A 39 14.23 0.52 0.59
C VAL A 39 14.50 -0.74 -0.23
N SER A 40 14.50 -0.66 -1.56
CA SER A 40 14.81 -1.80 -2.41
C SER A 40 16.30 -2.17 -2.32
N ALA A 41 16.59 -3.41 -1.89
CA ALA A 41 17.95 -3.88 -1.68
C ALA A 41 18.74 -4.10 -2.98
N ASP A 42 18.06 -4.50 -4.04
CA ASP A 42 18.62 -4.67 -5.39
C ASP A 42 17.72 -3.96 -6.39
N LEU A 43 18.27 -3.00 -7.12
CA LEU A 43 17.54 -2.19 -8.10
C LEU A 43 17.28 -2.92 -9.42
N THR A 44 17.83 -4.13 -9.58
CA THR A 44 17.71 -4.95 -10.80
C THR A 44 16.83 -6.19 -10.60
N ALA A 45 16.51 -6.54 -9.36
CA ALA A 45 15.67 -7.67 -9.02
C ALA A 45 14.18 -7.32 -9.04
N ASP A 46 13.33 -8.35 -9.05
CA ASP A 46 11.89 -8.18 -8.86
C ASP A 46 11.57 -7.61 -7.47
N VAL A 47 10.58 -6.72 -7.42
CA VAL A 47 10.18 -6.05 -6.17
C VAL A 47 9.39 -7.01 -5.28
N ALA A 48 9.96 -7.39 -4.14
CA ALA A 48 9.22 -8.07 -3.08
C ALA A 48 8.46 -7.06 -2.22
N LEU A 49 7.12 -7.15 -2.17
CA LEU A 49 6.26 -6.26 -1.39
C LEU A 49 6.25 -6.61 0.10
N THR A 50 7.37 -6.35 0.78
CA THR A 50 7.45 -6.44 2.25
C THR A 50 6.65 -5.33 2.92
N ARG A 51 6.42 -5.45 4.23
CA ARG A 51 5.77 -4.38 5.00
C ARG A 51 6.57 -3.06 4.94
N GLU A 52 7.90 -3.15 4.93
CA GLU A 52 8.80 -2.00 4.83
C GLU A 52 8.67 -1.31 3.47
N GLU A 53 8.63 -2.07 2.37
CA GLU A 53 8.38 -1.55 1.02
C GLU A 53 7.02 -0.83 0.93
N LEU A 54 5.97 -1.40 1.52
CA LEU A 54 4.66 -0.75 1.52
C LEU A 54 4.65 0.53 2.35
N GLN A 55 5.33 0.55 3.50
CA GLN A 55 5.43 1.73 4.34
C GLN A 55 6.21 2.85 3.64
N GLU A 56 7.34 2.54 3.01
CA GLU A 56 8.13 3.51 2.24
C GLU A 56 7.30 4.09 1.09
N ARG A 57 6.68 3.22 0.28
CA ARG A 57 5.91 3.67 -0.89
C ARG A 57 4.65 4.45 -0.53
N MET A 58 4.10 4.24 0.66
CA MET A 58 2.94 4.99 1.16
C MET A 58 3.31 6.22 2.01
N SER A 59 4.60 6.46 2.27
CA SER A 59 5.10 7.52 3.16
C SER A 59 4.68 8.93 2.73
N GLY A 60 4.42 9.15 1.45
CA GLY A 60 3.91 10.42 0.90
C GLY A 60 2.48 10.77 1.29
N ASN A 61 1.74 9.87 1.95
CA ASN A 61 0.36 10.08 2.36
C ASN A 61 0.25 10.12 3.89
N LEU A 62 0.19 11.32 4.46
CA LEU A 62 0.15 11.51 5.91
C LEU A 62 -1.23 11.19 6.50
N CYS A 63 -1.27 10.43 7.59
CA CYS A 63 -2.49 10.19 8.37
C CYS A 63 -2.33 10.69 9.81
N ARG A 64 -2.98 11.82 10.16
CA ARG A 64 -2.88 12.38 11.52
C ARG A 64 -3.60 11.55 12.58
N CYS A 65 -4.60 10.77 12.18
CA CYS A 65 -5.31 9.83 13.05
C CYS A 65 -4.45 8.63 13.48
N GLY A 66 -3.37 8.33 12.75
CA GLY A 66 -2.48 7.21 13.07
C GLY A 66 -2.96 5.85 12.55
N ALA A 67 -3.86 5.80 11.55
CA ALA A 67 -4.42 4.55 11.00
C ALA A 67 -3.45 3.75 10.10
N HIS A 68 -2.15 4.07 10.08
CA HIS A 68 -1.18 3.50 9.13
C HIS A 68 -1.10 1.98 9.17
N ASN A 69 -1.25 1.35 10.35
CA ASN A 69 -1.22 -0.12 10.44
C ASN A 69 -2.38 -0.75 9.64
N GLY A 70 -3.63 -0.32 9.88
CA GLY A 70 -4.80 -0.79 9.14
C GLY A 70 -4.74 -0.44 7.64
N ILE A 71 -4.19 0.72 7.29
CA ILE A 71 -3.95 1.10 5.88
C ILE A 71 -3.01 0.09 5.20
N ILE A 72 -1.88 -0.22 5.83
CA ILE A 72 -0.91 -1.17 5.26
C ILE A 72 -1.49 -2.58 5.19
N ASP A 73 -2.21 -3.01 6.22
CA ASP A 73 -2.84 -4.35 6.24
C ASP A 73 -3.93 -4.48 5.17
N ALA A 74 -4.74 -3.43 4.96
CA ALA A 74 -5.73 -3.36 3.86
C ALA A 74 -5.08 -3.47 2.47
N ILE A 75 -3.94 -2.81 2.27
CA ILE A 75 -3.22 -2.84 0.99
C ILE A 75 -2.66 -4.24 0.76
N ARG A 76 -2.03 -4.85 1.78
CA ARG A 76 -1.48 -6.21 1.70
C ARG A 76 -2.52 -7.24 1.30
N ASP A 77 -3.66 -7.25 2.00
CA ASP A 77 -4.76 -8.17 1.74
C ASP A 77 -5.24 -8.12 0.27
N VAL A 78 -5.39 -6.91 -0.27
CA VAL A 78 -5.81 -6.72 -1.67
C VAL A 78 -4.78 -7.23 -2.67
N LEU A 79 -3.48 -7.08 -2.38
CA LEU A 79 -2.42 -7.48 -3.29
C LEU A 79 -2.19 -9.00 -3.23
N GLU A 80 -2.22 -9.60 -2.05
CA GLU A 80 -2.14 -11.06 -1.84
C GLU A 80 -3.35 -11.77 -2.49
N THR A 81 -4.56 -11.24 -2.31
CA THR A 81 -5.79 -11.81 -2.92
C THR A 81 -5.79 -11.71 -4.45
N ARG A 82 -5.23 -10.64 -5.03
CA ARG A 82 -5.18 -10.45 -6.48
C ARG A 82 -4.15 -11.34 -7.17
N GLU A 83 -3.08 -11.71 -6.50
CA GLU A 83 -2.07 -12.65 -7.01
C GLU A 83 -2.64 -14.08 -7.11
N THR A 84 -3.61 -14.42 -6.25
CA THR A 84 -4.27 -15.74 -6.24
C THR A 84 -5.40 -15.85 -7.28
N ALA A 85 -5.89 -14.72 -7.80
CA ALA A 85 -7.03 -14.65 -8.72
C ALA A 85 -6.65 -14.58 -10.21
N VAL A 86 -5.37 -14.74 -10.55
CA VAL A 86 -4.83 -14.73 -11.93
C VAL A 86 -4.40 -16.13 -12.35
#